data_AF-A0A957TBF9-F1
#
_entry.id   AF-A0A957TBF9-F1
#
_cell.length_a   1.000
_cell.length_b   1.000
_cell.length_c   1.000
_cell.angle_alpha   90.00
_cell.angle_beta   90.00
_cell.angle_gamma   90.00
#
_symmetry.space_group_name_H-M   'P 1'
#
loop_
_entity.id
_entity.type
_entity.pdbx_description
1 polymer ?
#
loop_
_entity_poly.entity_id
_entity_poly.type
_entity_poly.pdbx_seq_one_letter_code
_entity_poly.pdbx_strand_id
1 'polypeptide(L)' 'MAENQTRGEAHGCIVCGKLHQMYVVYDSEGKFLDCKVMSADGKRVPNPDRPLVACEKHSEEQIKMAVARVFGSHPEDED' A
#
# COMPACT_ATOMS: atom_id res chain seq x y z
N MET A 1 -2.24 12.76 23.87
CA MET A 1 -2.94 12.03 22.79
C MET A 1 -1.88 11.73 21.75
N ALA A 2 -1.67 10.47 21.38
CA ALA A 2 -0.77 10.13 20.29
C ALA A 2 -1.32 10.76 19.01
N GLU A 3 -0.58 11.69 18.41
CA GLU A 3 -1.00 12.37 17.19
C GLU A 3 -0.64 11.49 16.01
N ASN A 4 -1.65 11.03 15.27
CA ASN A 4 -1.44 10.27 14.05
C ASN A 4 -0.81 11.20 13.01
N GLN A 5 0.32 10.78 12.43
CA GLN A 5 1.02 11.56 11.42
C GLN A 5 0.54 11.16 10.05
N THR A 6 -0.11 12.10 9.34
CA THR A 6 -0.47 11.91 7.93
C THR A 6 0.62 12.49 7.05
N ARG A 7 1.15 11.68 6.13
CA ARG A 7 2.21 12.08 5.19
C ARG A 7 1.73 11.87 3.75
N GLY A 8 2.03 12.83 2.88
CA GLY A 8 1.80 12.69 1.44
C GLY A 8 2.97 11.95 0.80
N GLU A 9 2.72 10.77 0.23
CA GLU A 9 3.74 9.93 -0.39
C GLU A 9 3.34 9.51 -1.80
N ALA A 10 4.34 9.25 -2.64
CA ALA A 10 4.13 8.76 -4.00
C ALA A 10 4.56 7.30 -4.07
N HIS A 11 3.60 6.39 -4.34
CA HIS A 11 3.88 4.96 -4.45
C HIS A 11 3.55 4.46 -5.85
N GLY A 12 4.35 3.51 -6.32
CA GLY A 12 4.11 2.83 -7.58
C GLY A 12 2.96 1.83 -7.45
N CYS A 13 2.17 1.68 -8.52
CA CYS A 13 1.21 0.60 -8.65
C CYS A 13 1.95 -0.74 -8.52
N ILE A 14 1.46 -1.62 -7.63
CA ILE A 14 2.09 -2.92 -7.38
C ILE A 14 2.19 -3.81 -8.63
N VAL A 15 1.37 -3.56 -9.66
CA VAL A 15 1.32 -4.34 -10.90
C VAL A 15 2.20 -3.72 -12.00
N CYS A 16 2.07 -2.42 -12.28
CA CYS A 16 2.71 -1.76 -13.42
C CYS A 16 3.75 -0.68 -13.05
N GLY A 17 3.94 -0.39 -11.75
CA GLY A 17 4.91 0.59 -11.27
C GLY A 17 4.53 2.06 -11.49
N LYS A 18 3.36 2.36 -12.08
CA LYS A 18 2.89 3.73 -12.29
C LYS A 18 2.78 4.48 -10.96
N LEU A 19 3.38 5.65 -10.86
CA LEU A 19 3.35 6.46 -9.63
C LEU A 19 1.95 7.03 -9.39
N HIS A 20 1.46 6.85 -8.16
CA HIS A 20 0.23 7.44 -7.65
C HIS A 20 0.54 8.16 -6.34
N GLN A 21 -0.08 9.34 -6.17
CA GLN A 21 -0.01 10.07 -4.92
C GLN A 21 -1.04 9.51 -3.94
N MET A 22 -0.64 9.33 -2.69
CA MET A 22 -1.53 8.95 -1.61
C MET A 22 -1.12 9.58 -0.30
N TYR A 23 -2.07 9.66 0.62
CA TYR A 23 -1.78 9.96 2.01
C TYR A 23 -1.62 8.66 2.79
N VAL A 24 -0.57 8.58 3.58
CA VAL A 24 -0.30 7.48 4.49
C VAL A 24 -0.38 8.00 5.91
N VAL A 25 -1.14 7.29 6.73
CA VAL A 25 -1.33 7.59 8.14
C VAL A 25 -0.45 6.64 8.93
N TYR A 26 0.41 7.22 9.74
CA TYR A 26 1.28 6.52 10.67
C TYR A 26 0.86 6.79 12.11
N ASP A 27 1.02 5.79 12.96
CA ASP A 27 0.91 5.95 14.42
C ASP A 27 2.10 6.76 14.97
N SER A 28 2.03 7.17 16.23
CA SER A 28 3.15 7.79 16.95
C SER A 28 4.40 6.90 17.03
N GLU A 29 4.25 5.57 16.94
CA GLU A 29 5.38 4.63 16.82
C GLU A 29 5.95 4.54 15.39
N GLY A 30 5.38 5.26 14.41
CA GLY A 30 5.78 5.16 13.00
C GLY A 30 5.22 3.93 12.28
N LYS A 31 4.30 3.19 12.92
CA LYS A 31 3.61 2.05 12.29
C LYS A 31 2.56 2.53 11.30
N PHE A 32 2.46 1.84 10.16
CA PHE A 32 1.41 2.09 9.18
C PHE A 32 0.04 1.79 9.79
N LEU A 33 -0.89 2.74 9.70
CA LEU A 33 -2.28 2.58 10.17
C LEU A 33 -3.25 2.52 8.99
N ASP A 34 -3.14 3.48 8.07
CA ASP A 34 -4.09 3.60 6.97
C ASP A 34 -3.50 4.34 5.78
N CYS A 35 -4.07 4.17 4.58
CA CYS A 35 -3.73 5.02 3.45
C CYS A 35 -4.95 5.36 2.60
N LYS A 36 -4.89 6.54 1.98
CA LYS A 36 -5.90 7.04 1.05
C LYS A 36 -5.24 7.49 -0.24
N VAL A 37 -5.56 6.79 -1.32
CA VAL A 37 -5.11 7.14 -2.68
C VAL A 37 -5.79 8.42 -3.13
N MET A 38 -5.00 9.40 -3.57
CA MET A 38 -5.49 10.69 -4.08
C MET A 38 -5.66 10.70 -5.59
N SER A 39 -4.93 9.83 -6.30
CA SER A 39 -5.04 9.72 -7.75
C SER A 39 -6.35 9.05 -8.17
N ALA A 40 -7.08 9.68 -9.10
CA ALA A 40 -8.37 9.18 -9.59
C ALA A 40 -8.32 7.75 -10.17
N ASP A 41 -7.24 7.41 -10.88
CA ASP A 41 -7.03 6.09 -11.52
C ASP A 41 -6.41 5.06 -10.55
N GLY A 42 -6.25 5.38 -9.27
CA GLY A 42 -5.62 4.53 -8.27
C GLY A 42 -6.62 4.04 -7.21
N LYS A 43 -6.54 2.75 -6.88
CA LYS A 43 -7.29 2.13 -5.78
C LYS A 43 -6.33 1.63 -4.70
N ARG A 44 -6.80 1.71 -3.46
CA ARG A 44 -6.08 1.16 -2.30
C ARG A 44 -6.07 -0.36 -2.41
N VAL A 45 -4.91 -0.96 -2.15
CA VAL A 45 -4.79 -2.39 -1.97
C VAL A 45 -4.93 -2.70 -0.48
N PRO A 46 -5.86 -3.58 -0.07
CA PRO A 46 -5.99 -3.95 1.32
C PRO A 46 -4.78 -4.80 1.73
N ASN A 47 -3.84 -4.18 2.43
CA ASN A 47 -2.69 -4.84 3.02
C ASN A 47 -2.47 -4.27 4.43
N PRO A 48 -2.36 -5.12 5.48
CA PRO A 48 -2.30 -4.66 6.86
C PRO A 48 -0.98 -3.97 7.22
N ASP A 49 0.10 -4.28 6.50
CA ASP A 49 1.45 -3.92 6.95
C ASP A 49 2.09 -2.78 6.14
N ARG A 50 1.58 -2.51 4.93
CA ARG A 50 2.21 -1.57 4.00
C ARG A 50 1.21 -0.77 3.18
N PRO A 51 1.50 0.52 2.92
CA PRO A 51 0.68 1.35 2.06
C PRO A 51 0.90 0.95 0.59
N LEU A 52 -0.07 0.26 0.01
CA LEU A 52 -0.03 -0.25 -1.35
C LEU A 52 -1.13 0.37 -2.21
N VAL A 53 -0.78 0.64 -3.47
CA VAL A 53 -1.68 1.19 -4.48
C VAL A 53 -1.68 0.32 -5.73
N ALA A 54 -2.83 0.24 -6.39
CA ALA A 54 -2.97 -0.39 -7.69
C ALA A 54 -3.77 0.52 -8.63
N CYS A 55 -3.52 0.46 -9.93
CA CYS A 55 -4.38 1.15 -10.89
C CYS A 55 -5.76 0.48 -10.92
N GLU A 56 -6.81 1.25 -11.19
CA GLU A 56 -8.16 0.70 -11.44
C GLU A 56 -8.18 -0.27 -12.62
N LYS A 57 -7.26 -0.07 -13.57
CA LYS A 57 -7.07 -0.91 -14.77
C LYS A 57 -6.69 -2.36 -14.46
N HIS A 58 -6.22 -2.65 -13.25
CA HIS A 58 -5.83 -3.99 -12.84
C HIS A 58 -6.93 -4.64 -11.99
N SER A 59 -7.31 -5.86 -12.35
CA SER A 59 -8.27 -6.65 -11.58
C SER A 59 -7.71 -7.01 -10.21
N GLU A 60 -8.59 -7.28 -9.24
CA GLU A 60 -8.19 -7.69 -7.89
C GLU A 60 -7.31 -8.94 -7.89
N GLU A 61 -7.54 -9.88 -8.82
CA GLU A 61 -6.69 -11.06 -8.99
C GLU A 61 -5.25 -10.69 -9.39
N GLN A 62 -5.07 -9.78 -10.35
CA GLN A 62 -3.74 -9.31 -10.74
C GLN A 62 -3.02 -8.62 -9.59
N ILE A 63 -3.77 -7.89 -8.77
CA ILE A 63 -3.24 -7.22 -7.58
C ILE A 63 -2.83 -8.23 -6.53
N LYS A 64 -3.68 -9.22 -6.22
CA LYS A 64 -3.36 -10.30 -5.28
C LYS A 64 -2.13 -11.08 -5.74
N MET A 65 -2.03 -11.39 -7.03
CA MET A 65 -0.86 -12.05 -7.61
C MET A 65 0.39 -11.18 -7.52
N ALA A 66 0.29 -9.87 -7.79
CA ALA A 66 1.42 -8.97 -7.66
C ALA A 66 1.86 -8.79 -6.21
N VAL A 67 0.92 -8.69 -5.27
CA VAL A 67 1.20 -8.69 -3.82
C VAL A 67 1.88 -9.99 -3.41
N ALA A 68 1.35 -11.15 -3.82
CA ALA A 68 1.98 -12.45 -3.55
C ALA A 68 3.34 -12.60 -4.23
N ARG A 69 3.58 -11.95 -5.37
CA ARG A 69 4.88 -11.99 -6.05
C ARG A 69 5.92 -11.11 -5.37
N VAL A 70 5.52 -9.93 -4.90
CA VAL A 70 6.42 -8.94 -4.28
C VAL A 70 6.63 -9.23 -2.80
N PHE A 71 5.61 -9.73 -2.11
CA PHE A 71 5.60 -9.98 -0.67
C PHE A 71 5.33 -11.44 -0.29
N GLY A 72 4.72 -12.24 -1.15
CA GLY A 72 4.37 -13.65 -0.88
C GLY A 72 5.54 -14.63 -1.02
N SER A 73 6.73 -14.22 -0.60
CA SER A 73 7.82 -15.15 -0.27
C SER A 73 8.48 -14.68 1.02
N HIS A 74 7.72 -14.76 2.11
CA HIS A 74 8.27 -15.05 3.42
C HIS A 74 7.32 -15.93 4.23
N PRO A 75 7.44 -17.27 4.13
CA PRO A 75 6.99 -18.17 5.17
C PRO A 75 7.99 -18.32 6.34
N GLU A 76 9.03 -17.48 6.50
CA GLU A 76 10.09 -17.74 7.50
C GLU A 76 10.68 -16.49 8.17
N ASP A 77 9.92 -15.78 9.01
CA ASP A 77 10.52 -14.98 10.10
C ASP A 77 9.73 -15.25 11.39
N GLU A 78 9.71 -16.53 11.76
CA GLU A 78 9.69 -16.98 13.16
C GLU A 78 11.13 -17.42 13.48
N ASP A 79 11.94 -16.56 14.12
CA ASP A 79 13.12 -16.97 14.90
C ASP A 79 13.24 -16.08 16.16
#